data_AF-A0A1G1E8R8-F1
#
_entry.id   AF-A0A1G1E8R8-F1
#
_cell.length_a   1.000
_cell.length_b   1.000
_cell.length_c   1.000
_cell.angle_alpha   90.00
_cell.angle_beta   90.00
_cell.angle_gamma   90.00
#
_symmetry.space_group_name_H-M   'P 1'
#
loop_
_entity.id
_entity.type
_entity.pdbx_description
1 polymer ?
#
loop_
_entity_poly.entity_id
_entity_poly.type
_entity_poly.pdbx_seq_one_letter_code
_entity_poly.pdbx_strand_id
1 'polypeptide(L)'
;MEGSPMEEIYRNLALWLGEDISRMKEVIHPVQLEIFKAGLGLKIPSKGEQKVRLLMQSIMERVSPNTRYFLGSVMKKIKTLGHKRIRDVGDMALMKYLEKIKIDLMAAGINWNGKRAAACLTHDVDFLEGYRFIPELARIEKEFGFRSSFNLLSNGGYKCDQETIQKLISEGFEIGLHGYYHDIALGCRDRQTIERHIQKALETLPFPIVGFRAPALAVSESLLTVLNNMGFLYDSSARLASTFYSGVGICLPYHYPGLNLWEIPLAIQDDTLFRDFSLSEEEGLETIKRIIQNILSKGGVAVINTHPCLIKKKLKFYRGLLEFLSKQGDCWITTLREIPEFLEGTTSQPVNSREN
;
A
#
# COMPACT_ATOMS: atom_id res chain seq x y z
N MET A 1 -9.10 -21.94 -10.74
CA MET A 1 -8.24 -23.12 -10.48
C MET A 1 -7.11 -22.65 -9.58
N GLU A 2 -7.16 -23.00 -8.30
CA GLU A 2 -6.08 -22.66 -7.36
C GLU A 2 -4.82 -23.44 -7.76
N GLY A 3 -3.81 -22.74 -8.30
CA GLY A 3 -2.49 -23.29 -8.50
C GLY A 3 -1.80 -23.53 -7.15
N SER A 4 -0.84 -24.46 -7.10
CA SER A 4 -0.01 -24.60 -5.89
C SER A 4 0.69 -23.26 -5.57
N PRO A 5 1.00 -22.94 -4.30
CA PRO A 5 1.72 -21.71 -3.94
C PRO A 5 3.02 -21.50 -4.74
N MET A 6 3.67 -22.59 -5.17
CA MET A 6 4.88 -22.55 -6.00
C MET A 6 4.59 -22.13 -7.45
N GLU A 7 3.44 -22.53 -8.00
CA GLU A 7 2.98 -22.10 -9.31
C GLU A 7 2.74 -20.59 -9.33
N GLU A 8 2.19 -20.03 -8.26
CA GLU A 8 1.94 -18.59 -8.15
C GLU A 8 3.24 -17.77 -8.14
N ILE A 9 4.29 -18.29 -7.51
CA ILE A 9 5.61 -17.62 -7.54
C ILE A 9 6.17 -17.63 -8.97
N TYR A 10 6.02 -18.72 -9.72
CA TYR A 10 6.39 -18.74 -11.13
C TYR A 10 5.57 -17.74 -11.95
N ARG A 11 4.27 -17.59 -11.69
CA ARG A 11 3.42 -16.58 -12.34
C ARG A 11 3.91 -15.16 -12.05
N ASN A 12 4.22 -14.86 -10.79
CA ASN A 12 4.78 -13.56 -10.41
C ASN A 12 6.12 -13.29 -11.12
N LEU A 13 7.02 -14.27 -11.18
CA LEU A 13 8.31 -14.14 -11.88
C LEU A 13 8.13 -13.91 -13.39
N ALA A 14 7.28 -14.71 -14.02
CA ALA A 14 6.92 -14.61 -15.43
C ALA A 14 6.39 -13.20 -15.74
N LEU A 15 5.45 -12.72 -14.92
CA LEU A 15 4.90 -11.37 -15.02
C LEU A 15 5.98 -10.28 -14.92
N TRP A 16 6.79 -10.32 -13.86
CA TRP A 16 7.80 -9.30 -13.60
C TRP A 16 8.88 -9.21 -14.67
N LEU A 17 9.20 -10.35 -15.29
CA LEU A 17 10.21 -10.45 -16.33
C LEU A 17 9.62 -10.26 -17.74
N GLY A 18 8.29 -10.30 -17.89
CA GLY A 18 7.63 -10.24 -19.19
C GLY A 18 7.90 -11.50 -20.01
N GLU A 19 7.85 -12.66 -19.35
CA GLU A 19 8.23 -13.96 -19.88
C GLU A 19 7.12 -14.99 -19.68
N ASP A 20 7.18 -16.10 -20.41
CA ASP A 20 6.27 -17.22 -20.21
C ASP A 20 6.59 -18.05 -18.96
N ILE A 21 5.55 -18.57 -18.32
CA ILE A 21 5.69 -19.42 -17.12
C ILE A 21 6.51 -20.69 -17.38
N SER A 22 6.42 -21.27 -18.59
CA SER A 22 7.21 -22.44 -18.99
C SER A 22 8.71 -22.12 -18.98
N ARG A 23 9.09 -20.97 -19.57
CA ARG A 23 10.48 -20.49 -19.55
C ARG A 23 10.96 -20.28 -18.12
N MET A 24 10.12 -19.73 -17.22
CA MET A 24 10.49 -19.58 -15.82
C MET A 24 10.76 -20.92 -15.12
N LYS A 25 9.95 -21.95 -15.40
CA LYS A 25 10.16 -23.30 -14.84
C LYS A 25 11.44 -23.97 -15.34
N GLU A 26 11.90 -23.63 -16.54
CA GLU A 26 13.15 -24.15 -17.12
C GLU A 26 14.38 -23.47 -16.51
N VAL A 27 14.33 -22.14 -16.32
CA VAL A 27 15.52 -21.35 -15.94
C VAL A 27 15.65 -21.10 -14.44
N ILE A 28 14.55 -21.10 -13.69
CA ILE A 28 14.56 -20.84 -12.25
C ILE A 28 14.66 -22.15 -11.48
N HIS A 29 15.78 -22.34 -10.80
CA HIS A 29 16.03 -23.52 -9.99
C HIS A 29 15.15 -23.50 -8.71
N PRO A 30 14.66 -24.65 -8.20
CA PRO A 30 13.78 -24.71 -7.03
C PRO A 30 14.30 -23.97 -5.78
N VAL A 31 15.61 -23.99 -5.54
CA VAL A 31 16.24 -23.23 -4.43
C VAL A 31 16.05 -21.72 -4.58
N GLN A 32 16.09 -21.20 -5.82
CA GLN A 32 15.84 -19.78 -6.09
C GLN A 32 14.38 -19.43 -5.81
N LEU A 33 13.45 -20.35 -6.12
CA LEU A 33 12.03 -20.17 -5.87
C LEU A 33 11.70 -20.04 -4.37
N GLU A 34 12.40 -20.77 -3.50
CA GLU A 34 12.26 -20.63 -2.05
C GLU A 34 12.70 -19.26 -1.53
N ILE A 35 13.67 -18.59 -2.19
CA ILE A 35 14.06 -17.20 -1.86
C ILE A 35 12.88 -16.25 -2.13
N PHE A 36 12.24 -16.39 -3.29
CA PHE A 36 11.06 -15.58 -3.63
C PHE A 36 9.89 -15.88 -2.70
N LYS A 37 9.62 -17.16 -2.39
CA LYS A 37 8.60 -17.56 -1.43
C LYS A 37 8.81 -16.90 -0.06
N ALA A 38 10.04 -16.92 0.45
CA ALA A 38 10.37 -16.30 1.74
C ALA A 38 10.27 -14.76 1.70
N GLY A 39 10.50 -14.16 0.54
CA GLY A 39 10.38 -12.71 0.31
C GLY A 39 8.95 -12.21 0.18
N LEU A 40 8.11 -12.96 -0.53
CA LEU A 40 6.69 -12.65 -0.78
C LEU A 40 5.78 -13.09 0.37
N GLY A 41 6.26 -13.97 1.24
CA GLY A 41 5.58 -14.35 2.47
C GLY A 41 5.48 -13.19 3.45
N LEU A 42 4.34 -13.10 4.15
CA LEU A 42 4.17 -12.14 5.22
C LEU A 42 5.13 -12.40 6.37
N LYS A 43 5.81 -11.35 6.83
CA LYS A 43 6.59 -11.40 8.06
C LYS A 43 5.74 -10.96 9.24
N ILE A 44 5.24 -11.95 9.97
CA ILE A 44 4.33 -11.77 11.10
C ILE A 44 5.08 -11.16 12.30
N PRO A 45 4.50 -10.15 12.99
CA PRO A 45 5.07 -9.61 14.23
C PRO A 45 5.25 -10.68 15.31
N SER A 46 6.25 -10.54 16.18
CA SER A 46 6.44 -11.46 17.31
C SER A 46 5.24 -11.48 18.26
N LYS A 47 5.01 -12.58 19.00
CA LYS A 47 3.93 -12.66 20.00
C LYS A 47 3.97 -11.52 21.04
N GLY A 48 5.17 -11.06 21.41
CA GLY A 48 5.35 -9.93 22.30
C GLY A 48 4.86 -8.62 21.69
N GLU A 49 5.22 -8.36 20.43
CA GLU A 49 4.75 -7.18 19.69
C GLU A 49 3.22 -7.21 19.51
N GLN A 50 2.64 -8.37 19.18
CA GLN A 50 1.19 -8.53 19.04
C GLN A 50 0.46 -8.19 20.34
N LYS A 51 0.95 -8.68 21.49
CA LYS A 51 0.38 -8.35 22.82
C LYS A 51 0.45 -6.85 23.10
N VAL A 52 1.56 -6.20 22.79
CA VAL A 52 1.72 -4.75 22.97
C VAL A 52 0.71 -4.00 22.09
N ARG A 53 0.55 -4.40 20.82
CA ARG A 53 -0.43 -3.78 19.91
C ARG A 53 -1.86 -3.92 20.42
N LEU A 54 -2.26 -5.11 20.88
CA LEU A 54 -3.58 -5.35 21.45
C LEU A 54 -3.83 -4.51 22.70
N LEU A 55 -2.84 -4.43 23.61
CA LEU A 55 -2.93 -3.57 24.79
C LEU A 55 -3.07 -2.10 24.40
N MET A 56 -2.23 -1.62 23.49
CA MET A 56 -2.28 -0.23 23.01
C MET A 56 -3.62 0.10 22.36
N GLN A 57 -4.15 -0.81 21.54
CA GLN A 57 -5.47 -0.67 20.93
C GLN A 57 -6.56 -0.54 21.99
N SER A 58 -6.53 -1.36 23.06
CA SER A 58 -7.51 -1.28 24.16
C SER A 58 -7.48 0.07 24.90
N ILE A 59 -6.32 0.73 24.94
CA ILE A 59 -6.15 2.07 25.52
C ILE A 59 -6.67 3.12 24.55
N MET A 60 -6.30 3.03 23.27
CA MET A 60 -6.70 3.98 22.23
C MET A 60 -8.22 4.02 22.05
N GLU A 61 -8.93 2.89 22.16
CA GLU A 61 -10.39 2.82 22.09
C GLU A 61 -11.09 3.73 23.11
N ARG A 62 -10.46 3.99 24.26
CA ARG A 62 -10.99 4.84 25.35
C ARG A 62 -10.72 6.33 25.16
N VAL A 63 -9.99 6.69 24.10
CA VAL A 63 -9.50 8.04 23.85
C VAL A 63 -10.14 8.60 22.58
N SER A 64 -10.37 9.91 22.51
CA SER A 64 -10.94 10.56 21.32
C SER A 64 -10.00 10.45 20.11
N PRO A 65 -10.51 10.41 18.86
CA PRO A 65 -9.69 10.25 17.65
C PRO A 65 -8.52 11.24 17.54
N ASN A 66 -8.75 12.53 17.84
CA ASN A 66 -7.70 13.55 17.79
C ASN A 66 -6.55 13.26 18.77
N THR A 67 -6.88 12.79 19.97
CA THR A 67 -5.89 12.47 21.00
C THR A 67 -5.16 11.16 20.70
N ARG A 68 -5.81 10.19 20.01
CA ARG A 68 -5.14 8.96 19.55
C ARG A 68 -3.95 9.26 18.63
N TYR A 69 -4.15 10.16 17.65
CA TYR A 69 -3.09 10.55 16.73
C TYR A 69 -1.89 11.16 17.46
N PHE A 70 -2.16 12.04 18.42
CA PHE A 70 -1.12 12.64 19.27
C PHE A 70 -0.38 11.60 20.12
N LEU A 71 -1.09 10.72 20.83
CA LEU A 71 -0.48 9.66 21.65
C LEU A 71 0.37 8.69 20.82
N GLY A 72 -0.10 8.32 19.63
CA GLY A 72 0.66 7.51 18.68
C GLY A 72 1.99 8.14 18.29
N SER A 73 2.03 9.48 18.15
CA SER A 73 3.25 10.21 17.80
C SER A 73 4.30 10.21 18.91
N VAL A 74 3.89 10.34 20.17
CA VAL A 74 4.80 10.37 21.32
C VAL A 74 5.50 9.03 21.50
N MET A 75 4.75 7.93 21.38
CA MET A 75 5.30 6.58 21.57
C MET A 75 6.27 6.17 20.45
N LYS A 76 6.00 6.53 19.20
CA LYS A 76 6.90 6.21 18.08
C LYS A 76 8.24 6.96 18.16
N LYS A 77 8.26 8.18 18.71
CA LYS A 77 9.51 8.92 18.97
C LYS A 77 10.46 8.20 19.93
N ILE A 78 9.94 7.40 20.85
CA ILE A 78 10.78 6.56 21.73
C ILE A 78 11.40 5.41 20.95
N LYS A 79 10.64 4.81 20.01
CA LYS A 79 11.11 3.70 19.16
C LYS A 79 12.15 4.14 18.12
N THR A 80 12.19 5.42 17.75
CA THR A 80 13.17 5.96 16.78
C THR A 80 14.54 6.26 17.39
N LEU A 81 14.67 6.25 18.72
CA LEU A 81 15.95 6.42 19.42
C LEU A 81 16.95 5.34 18.96
N GLY A 82 18.01 5.78 18.26
CA GLY A 82 19.10 4.93 17.75
C GLY A 82 19.04 4.61 16.25
N HIS A 83 17.96 4.91 15.55
CA HIS A 83 17.86 4.71 14.10
C HIS A 83 18.19 6.00 13.34
N LYS A 84 19.23 5.97 12.49
CA LYS A 84 19.73 7.18 11.82
C LYS A 84 19.30 7.31 10.34
N ARG A 85 18.70 6.29 9.73
CA ARG A 85 18.38 6.32 8.29
C ARG A 85 17.06 5.66 7.91
N ILE A 86 16.41 6.24 6.89
CA ILE A 86 15.27 5.65 6.19
C ILE A 86 15.84 4.64 5.17
N ARG A 87 15.40 3.38 5.24
CA ARG A 87 15.81 2.33 4.29
C ARG A 87 15.15 2.53 2.93
N ASP A 88 15.82 2.04 1.89
CA ASP A 88 15.37 2.12 0.50
C ASP A 88 15.46 0.76 -0.20
N VAL A 89 14.77 0.60 -1.34
CA VAL A 89 14.78 -0.59 -2.19
C VAL A 89 16.19 -0.99 -2.66
N GLY A 90 17.10 -0.02 -2.81
CA GLY A 90 18.51 -0.29 -3.13
C GLY A 90 19.24 -1.14 -2.08
N ASP A 91 18.70 -1.25 -0.87
CA ASP A 91 19.23 -2.11 0.19
C ASP A 91 18.66 -3.53 0.15
N MET A 92 17.70 -3.84 -0.73
CA MET A 92 16.90 -5.06 -0.66
C MET A 92 17.51 -6.20 -1.49
N ALA A 93 17.84 -7.31 -0.82
CA ALA A 93 18.46 -8.47 -1.46
C ALA A 93 17.58 -9.11 -2.54
N LEU A 94 16.25 -9.15 -2.33
CA LEU A 94 15.32 -9.77 -3.27
C LEU A 94 15.24 -9.01 -4.60
N MET A 95 15.12 -7.67 -4.56
CA MET A 95 15.18 -6.87 -5.80
C MET A 95 16.51 -7.03 -6.55
N LYS A 96 17.66 -6.98 -5.86
CA LYS A 96 18.97 -7.19 -6.50
C LYS A 96 19.05 -8.56 -7.18
N TYR A 97 18.44 -9.56 -6.55
CA TYR A 97 18.41 -10.90 -7.09
C TYR A 97 17.54 -11.00 -8.35
N LEU A 98 16.35 -10.39 -8.33
CA LEU A 98 15.48 -10.30 -9.51
C LEU A 98 16.16 -9.52 -10.65
N GLU A 99 16.83 -8.41 -10.35
CA GLU A 99 17.58 -7.63 -11.35
C GLU A 99 18.65 -8.46 -12.04
N LYS A 100 19.38 -9.29 -11.28
CA LYS A 100 20.36 -10.21 -11.86
C LYS A 100 19.70 -11.18 -12.83
N ILE A 101 18.60 -11.80 -12.44
CA ILE A 101 17.84 -12.72 -13.31
C ILE A 101 17.35 -11.99 -14.57
N LYS A 102 16.83 -10.77 -14.43
CA LYS A 102 16.38 -9.93 -15.56
C LYS A 102 17.51 -9.69 -16.56
N ILE A 103 18.71 -9.37 -16.08
CA ILE A 103 19.90 -9.15 -16.92
C ILE A 103 20.31 -10.46 -17.60
N ASP A 104 20.43 -11.55 -16.84
CA ASP A 104 20.89 -12.85 -17.35
C ASP A 104 19.95 -13.40 -18.45
N LEU A 105 18.65 -13.11 -18.34
CA LEU A 105 17.64 -13.52 -19.32
C LEU A 105 17.38 -12.51 -20.44
N MET A 106 17.99 -11.31 -20.37
CA MET A 106 17.68 -10.16 -21.24
C MET A 106 16.18 -9.83 -21.27
N ALA A 107 15.50 -10.01 -20.14
CA ALA A 107 14.05 -9.91 -20.05
C ALA A 107 13.59 -8.45 -20.08
N ALA A 108 12.52 -8.15 -20.83
CA ALA A 108 12.02 -6.78 -20.98
C ALA A 108 11.45 -6.22 -19.66
N GLY A 109 10.82 -7.09 -18.87
CA GLY A 109 10.00 -6.71 -17.74
C GLY A 109 8.66 -6.09 -18.14
N ILE A 110 7.96 -5.53 -17.17
CA ILE A 110 6.61 -4.97 -17.38
C ILE A 110 6.69 -3.64 -18.13
N ASN A 111 5.86 -3.50 -19.17
CA ASN A 111 5.55 -2.23 -19.81
C ASN A 111 4.29 -1.65 -19.16
N TRP A 112 4.45 -0.57 -18.38
CA TRP A 112 3.37 0.06 -17.63
C TRP A 112 2.65 1.10 -18.50
N ASN A 113 1.71 0.66 -19.33
CA ASN A 113 0.92 1.55 -20.20
C ASN A 113 1.80 2.48 -21.08
N GLY A 114 2.79 1.89 -21.74
CA GLY A 114 3.79 2.60 -22.55
C GLY A 114 4.91 3.25 -21.75
N LYS A 115 5.00 3.01 -20.44
CA LYS A 115 6.00 3.58 -19.52
C LYS A 115 6.86 2.49 -18.90
N ARG A 116 8.07 2.87 -18.47
CA ARG A 116 8.99 1.93 -17.82
C ARG A 116 8.62 1.56 -16.38
N ALA A 117 7.92 2.45 -15.68
CA ALA A 117 7.58 2.29 -14.27
C ALA A 117 6.24 2.99 -13.94
N ALA A 118 5.71 2.78 -12.74
CA ALA A 118 4.49 3.45 -12.29
C ALA A 118 4.63 4.08 -10.90
N ALA A 119 3.73 5.01 -10.57
CA ALA A 119 3.63 5.61 -9.25
C ALA A 119 2.16 5.77 -8.87
N CYS A 120 1.85 5.48 -7.61
CA CYS A 120 0.50 5.62 -7.05
C CYS A 120 0.53 6.61 -5.89
N LEU A 121 -0.22 7.70 -6.02
CA LEU A 121 -0.51 8.60 -4.90
C LEU A 121 -1.68 8.00 -4.10
N THR A 122 -1.49 7.86 -2.79
CA THR A 122 -2.49 7.24 -1.91
C THR A 122 -2.61 8.00 -0.60
N HIS A 123 -3.80 7.99 -0.02
CA HIS A 123 -4.14 8.79 1.14
C HIS A 123 -4.91 8.00 2.19
N ASP A 124 -4.31 7.82 3.37
CA ASP A 124 -5.02 7.18 4.49
C ASP A 124 -5.75 8.26 5.31
N VAL A 125 -7.09 8.13 5.38
CA VAL A 125 -7.97 9.15 5.97
C VAL A 125 -8.39 8.73 7.38
N ASP A 126 -7.51 8.98 8.34
CA ASP A 126 -7.66 8.47 9.71
C ASP A 126 -8.77 9.12 10.54
N PHE A 127 -9.07 10.40 10.27
CA PHE A 127 -10.05 11.16 11.06
C PHE A 127 -10.61 12.38 10.31
N LEU A 128 -11.58 13.04 10.94
CA LEU A 128 -12.41 14.10 10.36
C LEU A 128 -11.63 15.27 9.73
N GLU A 129 -10.49 15.68 10.30
CA GLU A 129 -9.69 16.77 9.73
C GLU A 129 -9.14 16.40 8.36
N GLY A 130 -8.67 15.16 8.21
CA GLY A 130 -8.20 14.64 6.93
C GLY A 130 -9.34 14.49 5.94
N TYR A 131 -10.48 13.95 6.37
CA TYR A 131 -11.67 13.79 5.54
C TYR A 131 -12.14 15.12 4.94
N ARG A 132 -12.22 16.17 5.76
CA ARG A 132 -12.62 17.52 5.31
C ARG A 132 -11.68 18.14 4.28
N PHE A 133 -10.43 17.68 4.22
CA PHE A 133 -9.42 18.20 3.29
C PHE A 133 -9.39 17.46 1.95
N ILE A 134 -10.05 16.30 1.83
CA ILE A 134 -10.06 15.50 0.59
C ILE A 134 -10.45 16.33 -0.65
N PRO A 135 -11.52 17.14 -0.65
CA PRO A 135 -11.91 17.87 -1.87
C PRO A 135 -10.85 18.88 -2.33
N GLU A 136 -10.17 19.53 -1.39
CA GLU A 136 -9.09 20.47 -1.70
C GLU A 136 -7.84 19.74 -2.19
N LEU A 137 -7.49 18.61 -1.55
CA LEU A 137 -6.37 17.77 -1.95
C LEU A 137 -6.54 17.20 -3.36
N ALA A 138 -7.73 16.68 -3.67
CA ALA A 138 -8.10 16.22 -5.01
C ALA A 138 -8.01 17.36 -6.04
N ARG A 139 -8.45 18.57 -5.69
CA ARG A 139 -8.30 19.75 -6.55
C ARG A 139 -6.83 20.08 -6.83
N ILE A 140 -5.97 20.02 -5.81
CA ILE A 140 -4.53 20.25 -5.95
C ILE A 140 -3.89 19.22 -6.88
N GLU A 141 -4.23 17.94 -6.74
CA GLU A 141 -3.69 16.89 -7.62
C GLU A 141 -4.14 17.04 -9.07
N LYS A 142 -5.39 17.45 -9.29
CA LYS A 142 -5.93 17.74 -10.62
C LYS A 142 -5.21 18.90 -11.32
N GLU A 143 -4.68 19.88 -10.58
CA GLU A 143 -3.83 20.94 -11.17
C GLU A 143 -2.59 20.35 -11.89
N PHE A 144 -2.14 19.16 -11.48
CA PHE A 144 -1.02 18.43 -12.09
C PHE A 144 -1.47 17.30 -13.04
N GLY A 145 -2.78 17.14 -13.26
CA GLY A 145 -3.34 16.08 -14.09
C GLY A 145 -3.35 14.70 -13.41
N PHE A 146 -3.27 14.64 -12.08
CA PHE A 146 -3.22 13.38 -11.34
C PHE A 146 -4.55 13.03 -10.67
N ARG A 147 -4.65 11.74 -10.38
CA ARG A 147 -5.67 11.11 -9.54
C ARG A 147 -4.96 10.21 -8.52
N SER A 148 -5.61 9.96 -7.40
CA SER A 148 -5.07 9.18 -6.28
C SER A 148 -6.12 8.24 -5.70
N SER A 149 -5.69 7.37 -4.78
CA SER A 149 -6.56 6.48 -4.02
C SER A 149 -6.74 7.01 -2.59
N PHE A 150 -7.97 7.28 -2.17
CA PHE A 150 -8.30 7.64 -0.78
C PHE A 150 -8.78 6.40 -0.02
N ASN A 151 -8.02 5.95 0.98
CA ASN A 151 -8.40 4.84 1.84
C ASN A 151 -9.19 5.38 3.04
N LEU A 152 -10.48 5.04 3.12
CA LEU A 152 -11.41 5.58 4.10
C LEU A 152 -11.71 4.60 5.21
N LEU A 153 -11.88 5.15 6.41
CA LEU A 153 -12.49 4.45 7.53
C LEU A 153 -14.00 4.63 7.47
N SER A 154 -14.76 3.54 7.55
CA SER A 154 -16.22 3.67 7.53
C SER A 154 -16.81 4.20 8.84
N ASN A 155 -16.03 4.16 9.92
CA ASN A 155 -16.31 4.73 11.24
C ASN A 155 -15.07 5.46 11.80
N GLY A 156 -14.52 6.40 11.01
CA GLY A 156 -13.37 7.24 11.37
C GLY A 156 -13.69 8.52 12.17
N GLY A 157 -14.90 8.64 12.73
CA GLY A 157 -15.38 9.90 13.34
C GLY A 157 -15.81 10.96 12.33
N TYR A 158 -16.07 10.54 11.09
CA TYR A 158 -16.68 11.32 10.02
C TYR A 158 -17.70 10.45 9.28
N LYS A 159 -18.67 11.08 8.61
CA LYS A 159 -19.61 10.39 7.72
C LYS A 159 -19.03 10.43 6.31
N CYS A 160 -18.89 9.27 5.67
CA CYS A 160 -18.58 9.22 4.25
C CYS A 160 -19.81 9.72 3.46
N ASP A 161 -19.76 10.99 3.10
CA ASP A 161 -20.83 11.68 2.39
C ASP A 161 -20.91 11.18 0.94
N GLN A 162 -22.07 10.62 0.57
CA GLN A 162 -22.23 9.94 -0.71
C GLN A 162 -22.00 10.88 -1.90
N GLU A 163 -22.46 12.14 -1.83
CA GLU A 163 -22.27 13.13 -2.89
C GLU A 163 -20.78 13.43 -3.10
N THR A 164 -20.06 13.71 -2.00
CA THR A 164 -18.62 13.96 -2.02
C THR A 164 -17.86 12.78 -2.63
N ILE A 165 -18.18 11.56 -2.21
CA ILE A 165 -17.50 10.36 -2.68
C ILE A 165 -17.83 10.04 -4.14
N GLN A 166 -19.10 10.12 -4.55
CA GLN A 166 -19.50 9.91 -5.93
C GLN A 166 -18.85 10.93 -6.87
N LYS A 167 -18.71 12.19 -6.44
CA LYS A 167 -17.98 13.20 -7.19
C LYS A 167 -16.53 12.79 -7.40
N LEU A 168 -15.80 12.38 -6.36
CA LEU A 168 -14.42 11.91 -6.48
C LEU A 168 -14.30 10.74 -7.47
N ILE A 169 -15.17 9.74 -7.35
CA ILE A 169 -15.21 8.59 -8.25
C ILE A 169 -15.46 9.02 -9.70
N SER A 170 -16.42 9.93 -9.93
CA SER A 170 -16.72 10.45 -11.28
C SER A 170 -15.57 11.26 -11.89
N GLU A 171 -14.70 11.81 -11.05
CA GLU A 171 -13.48 12.53 -11.46
C GLU A 171 -12.27 11.59 -11.62
N GLY A 172 -12.47 10.27 -11.44
CA GLY A 172 -11.44 9.24 -11.65
C GLY A 172 -10.63 8.90 -10.41
N PHE A 173 -10.89 9.50 -9.25
CA PHE A 173 -10.25 9.08 -8.00
C PHE A 173 -10.75 7.71 -7.55
N GLU A 174 -9.90 7.00 -6.83
CA GLU A 174 -10.23 5.72 -6.25
C GLU A 174 -10.59 5.87 -4.76
N ILE A 175 -11.53 5.05 -4.31
CA ILE A 175 -11.85 4.89 -2.90
C ILE A 175 -11.53 3.47 -2.46
N GLY A 176 -10.62 3.35 -1.49
CA GLY A 176 -10.24 2.10 -0.85
C GLY A 176 -10.80 1.99 0.57
N LEU A 177 -10.83 0.78 1.11
CA LEU A 177 -11.19 0.54 2.50
C LEU A 177 -9.95 0.58 3.40
N HIS A 178 -9.98 1.42 4.44
CA HIS A 178 -8.99 1.46 5.50
C HIS A 178 -9.46 0.77 6.80
N GLY A 179 -10.55 0.02 6.75
CA GLY A 179 -11.16 -0.69 7.89
C GLY A 179 -12.37 0.03 8.48
N TYR A 180 -13.03 -0.60 9.47
CA TYR A 180 -14.18 0.00 10.14
C TYR A 180 -13.74 1.22 10.98
N TYR A 181 -12.73 1.07 11.82
CA TYR A 181 -12.02 2.18 12.47
C TYR A 181 -10.51 1.88 12.40
N HIS A 182 -9.68 2.85 12.81
CA HIS A 182 -8.22 2.71 12.78
C HIS A 182 -7.72 1.74 13.88
N ASP A 183 -7.92 0.44 13.67
CA ASP A 183 -7.55 -0.66 14.56
C ASP A 183 -6.07 -1.05 14.38
N ILE A 184 -5.18 -0.50 15.21
CA ILE A 184 -3.73 -0.72 15.08
C ILE A 184 -3.30 -2.17 15.34
N ALA A 185 -4.22 -2.99 15.84
CA ALA A 185 -4.04 -4.39 16.18
C ALA A 185 -4.85 -5.32 15.27
N LEU A 186 -5.41 -4.85 14.15
CA LEU A 186 -6.28 -5.66 13.28
C LEU A 186 -5.65 -7.02 12.92
N GLY A 187 -4.42 -7.03 12.40
CA GLY A 187 -3.70 -8.27 12.07
C GLY A 187 -3.31 -9.14 13.28
N CYS A 188 -3.46 -8.64 14.51
CA CYS A 188 -3.23 -9.40 15.75
C CYS A 188 -4.52 -10.04 16.28
N ARG A 189 -5.68 -9.79 15.67
CA ARG A 189 -6.96 -10.37 16.07
C ARG A 189 -7.17 -11.74 15.44
N ASP A 190 -8.09 -12.50 16.02
CA ASP A 190 -8.54 -13.75 15.43
C ASP A 190 -9.33 -13.50 14.13
N ARG A 191 -9.38 -14.52 13.27
CA ARG A 191 -10.00 -14.43 11.95
C ARG A 191 -11.47 -14.01 12.00
N GLN A 192 -12.26 -14.51 12.97
CA GLN A 192 -13.68 -14.19 13.06
C GLN A 192 -13.89 -12.72 13.45
N THR A 193 -13.04 -12.16 14.30
CA THR A 193 -13.10 -10.73 14.64
C THR A 193 -12.68 -9.86 13.46
N ILE A 194 -11.63 -10.25 12.71
CA ILE A 194 -11.24 -9.55 11.48
C ILE A 194 -12.40 -9.55 10.47
N GLU A 195 -12.97 -10.72 10.20
CA GLU A 195 -14.10 -10.90 9.29
C GLU A 195 -15.28 -9.99 9.65
N ARG A 196 -15.70 -9.98 10.92
CA ARG A 196 -16.76 -9.07 11.40
C ARG A 196 -16.42 -7.60 11.23
N HIS A 197 -15.16 -7.20 11.45
CA HIS A 197 -14.73 -5.80 11.27
C HIS A 197 -14.80 -5.38 9.81
N ILE A 198 -14.29 -6.21 8.88
CA ILE A 198 -14.30 -5.89 7.45
C ILE A 198 -15.73 -5.91 6.89
N GLN A 199 -16.53 -6.92 7.23
CA GLN A 199 -17.93 -7.01 6.81
C GLN A 199 -18.72 -5.77 7.25
N LYS A 200 -18.61 -5.40 8.54
CA LYS A 200 -19.28 -4.19 9.05
C LYS A 200 -18.82 -2.93 8.33
N ALA A 201 -17.55 -2.87 7.93
CA ALA A 201 -17.05 -1.72 7.17
C ALA A 201 -17.67 -1.66 5.76
N LEU A 202 -17.75 -2.79 5.06
CA LEU A 202 -18.38 -2.85 3.74
C LEU A 202 -19.87 -2.52 3.78
N GLU A 203 -20.60 -2.99 4.80
CA GLU A 203 -22.03 -2.71 4.99
C GLU A 203 -22.34 -1.21 5.20
N THR A 204 -21.34 -0.43 5.64
CA THR A 204 -21.50 0.99 5.97
C THR A 204 -21.07 1.94 4.85
N LEU A 205 -20.47 1.44 3.78
CA LEU A 205 -19.99 2.24 2.64
C LEU A 205 -20.86 2.01 1.40
N PRO A 206 -21.57 3.03 0.88
CA PRO A 206 -22.50 2.87 -0.25
C PRO A 206 -21.84 2.98 -1.64
N PHE A 207 -20.52 2.87 -1.73
CA PHE A 207 -19.75 3.11 -2.96
C PHE A 207 -18.77 1.98 -3.24
N PRO A 208 -18.44 1.71 -4.52
CA PRO A 208 -17.66 0.55 -4.90
C PRO A 208 -16.28 0.54 -4.24
N ILE A 209 -15.98 -0.54 -3.52
CA ILE A 209 -14.67 -0.83 -2.94
C ILE A 209 -14.07 -2.02 -3.68
N VAL A 210 -12.79 -1.97 -4.01
CA VAL A 210 -12.04 -3.12 -4.55
C VAL A 210 -10.73 -3.35 -3.82
N GLY A 211 -10.21 -2.31 -3.16
CA GLY A 211 -8.90 -2.31 -2.52
C GLY A 211 -8.97 -2.15 -1.01
N PHE A 212 -7.95 -2.68 -0.31
CA PHE A 212 -7.79 -2.56 1.12
C PHE A 212 -6.41 -2.03 1.51
N ARG A 213 -6.35 -1.29 2.63
CA ARG A 213 -5.11 -1.04 3.38
C ARG A 213 -5.37 -1.18 4.86
N ALA A 214 -4.57 -1.98 5.56
CA ALA A 214 -4.69 -2.21 6.99
C ALA A 214 -4.29 -0.96 7.80
N PRO A 215 -5.08 -0.54 8.82
CA PRO A 215 -4.64 0.43 9.81
C PRO A 215 -3.28 0.06 10.42
N ALA A 216 -2.41 1.05 10.56
CA ALA A 216 -1.02 0.86 11.00
C ALA A 216 -0.22 -0.20 10.20
N LEU A 217 -0.72 -0.58 9.01
CA LEU A 217 -0.21 -1.67 8.17
C LEU A 217 -0.08 -2.97 8.98
N ALA A 218 -1.08 -3.24 9.83
CA ALA A 218 -1.17 -4.41 10.68
C ALA A 218 -1.75 -5.60 9.89
N VAL A 219 -0.93 -6.15 8.99
CA VAL A 219 -1.30 -7.29 8.13
C VAL A 219 -1.02 -8.64 8.81
N SER A 220 -1.82 -9.66 8.49
CA SER A 220 -1.62 -11.04 8.91
C SER A 220 -2.23 -12.03 7.92
N GLU A 221 -1.86 -13.30 8.00
CA GLU A 221 -2.44 -14.36 7.15
C GLU A 221 -3.96 -14.41 7.29
N SER A 222 -4.47 -14.36 8.52
CA SER A 222 -5.92 -14.32 8.78
C SER A 222 -6.62 -13.15 8.09
N LEU A 223 -5.97 -11.97 8.04
CA LEU A 223 -6.51 -10.82 7.33
C LEU A 223 -6.52 -11.06 5.83
N LEU A 224 -5.42 -11.53 5.25
CA LEU A 224 -5.36 -11.79 3.81
C LEU A 224 -6.37 -12.87 3.38
N THR A 225 -6.55 -13.94 4.17
CA THR A 225 -7.59 -14.93 3.90
C THR A 225 -8.98 -14.31 3.90
N VAL A 226 -9.28 -13.41 4.86
CA VAL A 226 -10.57 -12.72 4.90
C VAL A 226 -10.75 -11.82 3.68
N LEU A 227 -9.75 -11.02 3.33
CA LEU A 227 -9.82 -10.13 2.16
C LEU A 227 -10.02 -10.92 0.87
N ASN A 228 -9.26 -12.00 0.67
CA ASN A 228 -9.41 -12.91 -0.46
C ASN A 228 -10.82 -13.50 -0.52
N ASN A 229 -11.34 -14.03 0.60
CA ASN A 229 -12.67 -14.67 0.64
C ASN A 229 -13.81 -13.66 0.42
N MET A 230 -13.59 -12.40 0.75
CA MET A 230 -14.53 -11.31 0.50
C MET A 230 -14.41 -10.72 -0.91
N GLY A 231 -13.47 -11.21 -1.73
CA GLY A 231 -13.31 -10.82 -3.14
C GLY A 231 -12.53 -9.53 -3.36
N PHE A 232 -11.75 -9.06 -2.39
CA PHE A 232 -10.91 -7.86 -2.60
C PHE A 232 -9.92 -8.14 -3.73
N LEU A 233 -9.74 -7.15 -4.61
CA LEU A 233 -8.79 -7.22 -5.72
C LEU A 233 -7.35 -7.13 -5.21
N TYR A 234 -7.11 -6.21 -4.27
CA TYR A 234 -5.76 -5.97 -3.76
C TYR A 234 -5.73 -5.56 -2.28
N ASP A 235 -4.60 -5.86 -1.65
CA ASP A 235 -4.08 -5.25 -0.42
C ASP A 235 -2.85 -4.38 -0.75
N SER A 236 -2.66 -3.30 0.01
CA SER A 236 -1.48 -2.44 -0.07
C SER A 236 -0.96 -2.15 1.33
N SER A 237 -0.80 -3.22 2.12
CA SER A 237 -0.37 -3.15 3.52
C SER A 237 1.07 -3.62 3.72
N ALA A 238 1.65 -4.37 2.79
CA ALA A 238 3.03 -4.78 2.90
C ALA A 238 3.95 -3.60 2.63
N ARG A 239 4.99 -3.47 3.47
CA ARG A 239 6.01 -2.43 3.27
C ARG A 239 7.04 -2.95 2.29
N LEU A 240 7.41 -2.15 1.30
CA LEU A 240 8.57 -2.39 0.46
C LEU A 240 9.83 -2.53 1.31
N ALA A 241 10.11 -1.48 2.09
CA ALA A 241 11.24 -1.37 2.99
C ALA A 241 10.77 -0.76 4.31
N SER A 242 11.40 -1.13 5.43
CA SER A 242 11.14 -0.50 6.71
C SER A 242 12.39 -0.45 7.57
N THR A 243 12.57 0.69 8.25
CA THR A 243 13.60 0.84 9.28
C THR A 243 13.22 0.12 10.57
N PHE A 244 11.92 0.01 10.87
CA PHE A 244 11.42 -0.46 12.17
C PHE A 244 10.78 -1.85 12.14
N TYR A 245 10.41 -2.32 10.95
CA TYR A 245 9.67 -3.55 10.74
C TYR A 245 10.26 -4.34 9.57
N SER A 246 9.66 -5.49 9.29
CA SER A 246 9.87 -6.23 8.06
C SER A 246 9.35 -5.46 6.85
N GLY A 247 10.05 -5.63 5.72
CA GLY A 247 9.53 -5.34 4.39
C GLY A 247 9.67 -6.56 3.49
N VAL A 248 8.89 -6.58 2.41
CA VAL A 248 8.90 -7.65 1.40
C VAL A 248 10.09 -7.53 0.45
N GLY A 249 10.65 -6.33 0.31
CA GLY A 249 11.87 -6.10 -0.45
C GLY A 249 11.71 -6.28 -1.96
N ILE A 250 10.47 -6.20 -2.47
CA ILE A 250 10.10 -6.16 -3.89
C ILE A 250 9.23 -4.94 -4.14
N CYS A 251 9.50 -4.17 -5.20
CA CYS A 251 8.72 -2.99 -5.58
C CYS A 251 7.78 -3.25 -6.78
N LEU A 252 7.50 -4.51 -7.07
CA LEU A 252 6.59 -4.93 -8.13
C LEU A 252 5.33 -5.52 -7.49
N PRO A 253 4.12 -5.28 -8.06
CA PRO A 253 2.89 -5.93 -7.61
C PRO A 253 2.98 -7.44 -7.79
N TYR A 254 2.31 -8.20 -6.93
CA TYR A 254 2.32 -9.66 -7.00
C TYR A 254 1.08 -10.28 -6.37
N HIS A 255 0.71 -11.47 -6.78
CA HIS A 255 -0.27 -12.26 -6.03
C HIS A 255 0.36 -12.87 -4.80
N TYR A 256 -0.33 -12.76 -3.67
CA TYR A 256 0.01 -13.55 -2.50
C TYR A 256 0.00 -15.05 -2.85
N PRO A 257 1.05 -15.82 -2.51
CA PRO A 257 1.09 -17.24 -2.86
C PRO A 257 -0.12 -18.00 -2.32
N GLY A 258 -0.94 -18.56 -3.23
CA GLY A 258 -2.13 -19.33 -2.90
C GLY A 258 -3.40 -18.50 -2.63
N LEU A 259 -3.39 -17.19 -2.88
CA LEU A 259 -4.56 -16.32 -2.80
C LEU A 259 -4.78 -15.60 -4.14
N ASN A 260 -6.04 -15.36 -4.50
CA ASN A 260 -6.41 -14.48 -5.60
C ASN A 260 -6.52 -13.04 -5.09
N LEU A 261 -5.41 -12.53 -4.56
CA LEU A 261 -5.31 -11.20 -3.97
C LEU A 261 -3.96 -10.60 -4.33
N TRP A 262 -3.98 -9.45 -5.00
CA TRP A 262 -2.77 -8.69 -5.28
C TRP A 262 -2.24 -8.02 -4.02
N GLU A 263 -0.91 -7.98 -3.89
CA GLU A 263 -0.20 -7.03 -3.04
C GLU A 263 0.41 -5.95 -3.92
N ILE A 264 0.25 -4.69 -3.52
CA ILE A 264 0.95 -3.54 -4.10
C ILE A 264 1.79 -2.88 -3.01
N PRO A 265 3.08 -3.26 -2.88
CA PRO A 265 3.90 -2.87 -1.73
C PRO A 265 4.03 -1.36 -1.57
N LEU A 266 3.76 -0.90 -0.36
CA LEU A 266 3.90 0.49 0.04
C LEU A 266 5.38 0.90 0.11
N ALA A 267 5.77 1.91 -0.68
CA ALA A 267 7.15 2.38 -0.74
C ALA A 267 7.54 3.25 0.46
N ILE A 268 6.70 4.25 0.78
CA ILE A 268 7.02 5.28 1.77
C ILE A 268 5.74 5.98 2.26
N GLN A 269 5.79 6.49 3.50
CA GLN A 269 4.71 7.27 4.11
C GLN A 269 5.24 8.62 4.62
N ASP A 270 4.43 9.66 4.55
CA ASP A 270 4.74 11.00 5.08
C ASP A 270 5.01 11.00 6.59
N ASP A 271 4.32 10.17 7.36
CA ASP A 271 4.53 10.02 8.80
C ASP A 271 5.93 9.47 9.14
N THR A 272 6.51 8.65 8.26
CA THR A 272 7.91 8.21 8.38
C THR A 272 8.84 9.41 8.28
N LEU A 273 8.60 10.31 7.31
CA LEU A 273 9.42 11.51 7.10
C LEU A 273 9.29 12.49 8.27
N PHE A 274 8.06 12.86 8.63
CA PHE A 274 7.81 14.02 9.49
C PHE A 274 7.57 13.67 10.95
N ARG A 275 6.98 12.52 11.26
CA ARG A 275 6.70 12.12 12.64
C ARG A 275 7.84 11.30 13.21
N ASP A 276 8.32 10.31 12.46
CA ASP A 276 9.29 9.34 12.95
C ASP A 276 10.72 9.88 12.85
N PHE A 277 11.06 10.55 11.73
CA PHE A 277 12.38 11.15 11.51
C PHE A 277 12.45 12.66 11.71
N SER A 278 11.30 13.33 11.93
CA SER A 278 11.24 14.79 12.20
C SER A 278 11.94 15.66 11.14
N LEU A 279 11.91 15.25 9.88
CA LEU A 279 12.52 15.98 8.78
C LEU A 279 11.80 17.31 8.51
N SER A 280 12.52 18.30 7.99
CA SER A 280 11.93 19.48 7.35
C SER A 280 11.18 19.12 6.06
N GLU A 281 10.39 20.04 5.51
CA GLU A 281 9.71 19.80 4.22
C GLU A 281 10.71 19.61 3.08
N GLU A 282 11.83 20.34 3.12
CA GLU A 282 12.91 20.23 2.15
C GLU A 282 13.63 18.88 2.23
N GLU A 283 14.02 18.45 3.43
CA GLU A 283 14.68 17.15 3.65
C GLU A 283 13.73 15.98 3.34
N GLY A 284 12.46 16.11 3.72
CA GLY A 284 11.42 15.13 3.39
C GLY A 284 11.23 15.00 1.89
N LEU A 285 11.19 16.13 1.16
CA LEU A 285 11.05 16.15 -0.29
C LEU A 285 12.25 15.51 -0.99
N GLU A 286 13.48 15.81 -0.55
CA GLU A 286 14.67 15.18 -1.12
C GLU A 286 14.69 13.67 -0.87
N THR A 287 14.33 13.26 0.35
CA THR A 287 14.27 11.85 0.73
C THR A 287 13.26 11.07 -0.11
N ILE A 288 12.05 11.60 -0.28
CA ILE A 288 11.00 10.90 -1.01
C ILE A 288 11.31 10.81 -2.51
N LYS A 289 11.88 11.88 -3.11
CA LYS A 289 12.34 11.87 -4.50
C LYS A 289 13.35 10.77 -4.75
N ARG A 290 14.36 10.66 -3.89
CA ARG A 290 15.41 9.63 -3.99
C ARG A 290 14.82 8.22 -3.94
N ILE A 291 13.88 7.95 -3.03
CA ILE A 291 13.21 6.64 -2.93
C ILE A 291 12.40 6.35 -4.20
N ILE A 292 11.60 7.32 -4.67
CA ILE A 292 10.81 7.16 -5.90
C ILE A 292 11.73 6.87 -7.09
N GLN A 293 12.78 7.66 -7.31
CA GLN A 293 13.74 7.47 -8.40
C GLN A 293 14.39 6.07 -8.36
N ASN A 294 14.71 5.58 -7.16
CA ASN A 294 15.29 4.25 -6.98
C ASN A 294 14.31 3.12 -7.28
N ILE A 295 13.01 3.33 -7.18
CA ILE A 295 11.97 2.37 -7.59
C ILE A 295 11.73 2.45 -9.09
N LEU A 296 11.57 3.67 -9.62
CA LEU A 296 11.33 3.89 -11.05
C LEU A 296 12.51 3.38 -11.90
N SER A 297 13.74 3.49 -11.40
CA SER A 297 14.93 2.97 -12.11
C SER A 297 14.91 1.45 -12.31
N LYS A 298 14.14 0.73 -11.49
CA LYS A 298 13.98 -0.74 -11.52
C LYS A 298 12.75 -1.21 -12.29
N GLY A 299 11.97 -0.28 -12.84
CA GLY A 299 10.69 -0.57 -13.47
C GLY A 299 9.57 -0.96 -12.50
N GLY A 300 9.72 -0.59 -11.21
CA GLY A 300 8.75 -0.90 -10.17
C GLY A 300 7.58 0.09 -10.08
N VAL A 301 6.76 -0.11 -9.06
CA VAL A 301 5.62 0.75 -8.70
C VAL A 301 5.94 1.49 -7.39
N ALA A 302 6.00 2.82 -7.46
CA ALA A 302 6.22 3.66 -6.29
C ALA A 302 4.88 4.03 -5.64
N VAL A 303 4.43 3.24 -4.66
CA VAL A 303 3.24 3.56 -3.87
C VAL A 303 3.60 4.53 -2.74
N ILE A 304 3.06 5.75 -2.80
CA ILE A 304 3.32 6.82 -1.85
C ILE A 304 2.07 7.03 -1.01
N ASN A 305 2.18 6.87 0.31
CA ASN A 305 1.07 7.16 1.21
C ASN A 305 1.26 8.50 1.93
N THR A 306 0.20 9.29 1.97
CA THR A 306 0.17 10.49 2.80
C THR A 306 -1.11 10.57 3.61
N HIS A 307 -1.12 11.36 4.67
CA HIS A 307 -2.31 11.58 5.48
C HIS A 307 -2.81 13.00 5.21
N PRO A 308 -4.05 13.20 4.72
CA PRO A 308 -4.52 14.53 4.34
C PRO A 308 -4.42 15.57 5.47
N CYS A 309 -4.58 15.16 6.72
CA CYS A 309 -4.43 16.03 7.90
C CYS A 309 -2.98 16.53 8.10
N LEU A 310 -1.98 15.77 7.66
CA LEU A 310 -0.58 16.16 7.69
C LEU A 310 -0.20 16.98 6.45
N ILE A 311 -0.65 16.55 5.27
CA ILE A 311 -0.43 17.28 4.00
C ILE A 311 -1.00 18.68 4.03
N LYS A 312 -2.16 18.89 4.66
CA LYS A 312 -2.73 20.22 4.90
C LYS A 312 -1.73 21.18 5.58
N LYS A 313 -0.84 20.66 6.42
CA LYS A 313 0.20 21.42 7.16
C LYS A 313 1.56 21.43 6.44
N LYS A 314 1.68 20.69 5.33
CA LYS A 314 2.92 20.39 4.60
C LYS A 314 2.72 20.55 3.08
N LEU A 315 1.98 21.60 2.69
CA LEU A 315 1.62 21.85 1.30
C LEU A 315 2.82 22.15 0.40
N LYS A 316 3.89 22.75 0.94
CA LYS A 316 5.11 23.03 0.16
C LYS A 316 5.79 21.72 -0.23
N PHE A 317 5.93 20.79 0.71
CA PHE A 317 6.40 19.43 0.45
C PHE A 317 5.50 18.74 -0.59
N TYR A 318 4.19 18.75 -0.38
CA TYR A 318 3.28 17.99 -1.25
C TYR A 318 3.26 18.52 -2.68
N ARG A 319 3.16 19.84 -2.88
CA ARG A 319 3.25 20.44 -4.22
C ARG A 319 4.59 20.16 -4.88
N GLY A 320 5.69 20.17 -4.11
CA GLY A 320 7.01 19.80 -4.63
C GLY A 320 7.11 18.33 -5.04
N LEU A 321 6.39 17.42 -4.38
CA LEU A 321 6.27 16.02 -4.78
C LEU A 321 5.48 15.90 -6.09
N LEU A 322 4.33 16.58 -6.22
CA LEU A 322 3.52 16.55 -7.44
C LEU A 322 4.30 17.14 -8.64
N GLU A 323 5.00 18.25 -8.44
CA GLU A 323 5.85 18.85 -9.47
C GLU A 323 7.00 17.92 -9.90
N PHE A 324 7.56 17.17 -8.95
CA PHE A 324 8.58 16.18 -9.28
C PHE A 324 8.01 15.02 -10.10
N LEU A 325 6.86 14.50 -9.70
CA LEU A 325 6.17 13.43 -10.41
C LEU A 325 5.76 13.85 -11.82
N SER A 326 5.29 15.09 -12.02
CA SER A 326 4.89 15.59 -13.36
C SER A 326 6.05 15.68 -14.35
N LYS A 327 7.29 15.74 -13.85
CA LYS A 327 8.51 15.72 -14.65
C LYS A 327 9.00 14.28 -14.96
N GLN A 328 8.36 13.24 -14.44
CA GLN A 328 8.71 11.84 -14.72
C GLN A 328 7.96 11.33 -15.97
N GLY A 329 8.33 11.80 -17.16
CA GLY A 329 7.63 11.47 -18.41
C GLY A 329 7.59 9.98 -18.79
N ASP A 330 8.45 9.16 -18.19
CA ASP A 330 8.52 7.70 -18.35
C ASP A 330 7.92 6.95 -17.14
N CYS A 331 7.01 7.61 -16.41
CA CYS A 331 6.28 7.04 -15.28
C CYS A 331 4.77 7.12 -15.53
N TRP A 332 4.07 6.00 -15.35
CA TRP A 332 2.62 5.97 -15.35
C TRP A 332 2.09 6.34 -13.95
N ILE A 333 1.50 7.52 -13.83
CA ILE A 333 0.90 7.98 -12.57
C ILE A 333 -0.58 7.57 -12.58
N THR A 334 -0.97 6.77 -11.60
CA THR A 334 -2.24 6.01 -11.65
C THR A 334 -2.78 5.73 -10.25
N THR A 335 -4.02 5.23 -10.15
CA THR A 335 -4.56 4.76 -8.86
C THR A 335 -4.10 3.33 -8.56
N LEU A 336 -4.21 2.89 -7.30
CA LEU A 336 -3.89 1.52 -6.90
C LEU A 336 -4.70 0.47 -7.68
N ARG A 337 -6.02 0.63 -7.83
CA ARG A 337 -6.89 -0.28 -8.60
C ARG A 337 -6.45 -0.47 -10.04
N GLU A 338 -5.99 0.60 -10.70
CA GLU A 338 -5.63 0.53 -12.12
C GLU A 338 -4.40 -0.36 -12.36
N ILE A 339 -3.54 -0.59 -11.36
CA ILE A 339 -2.38 -1.47 -11.46
C ILE A 339 -2.79 -2.94 -11.72
N PRO A 340 -3.54 -3.63 -10.82
CA PRO A 340 -3.99 -4.99 -11.06
C PRO A 340 -4.94 -5.09 -12.25
N GLU A 341 -5.84 -4.11 -12.46
CA GLU A 341 -6.72 -4.11 -13.65
C GLU A 341 -5.93 -4.09 -14.96
N PHE A 342 -4.84 -3.31 -15.01
CA PHE A 342 -3.93 -3.30 -16.15
C PHE A 342 -3.20 -4.63 -16.34
N LEU A 343 -2.75 -5.26 -15.25
CA LEU A 343 -2.04 -6.55 -15.29
C LEU A 343 -2.97 -7.70 -15.69
N GLU A 344 -4.25 -7.65 -15.32
CA GLU A 344 -5.26 -8.64 -15.68
C GLU A 344 -5.90 -8.38 -17.05
N GLY A 345 -5.82 -7.14 -17.55
CA GLY A 345 -6.50 -6.73 -18.79
C GLY A 345 -8.03 -6.64 -18.63
N THR A 346 -8.53 -6.46 -17.40
CA THR A 346 -9.95 -6.46 -17.06
C THR A 346 -10.30 -5.37 -16.04
N THR A 347 -11.53 -4.86 -16.09
CA THR A 347 -12.10 -4.02 -15.02
C THR A 347 -12.64 -4.86 -13.87
N SER A 348 -12.30 -4.47 -12.64
CA SER A 348 -12.66 -5.19 -11.42
C SER A 348 -14.13 -4.99 -11.03
N GLN A 349 -14.70 -5.99 -10.35
CA GLN A 349 -16.03 -5.92 -9.75
C GLN A 349 -15.91 -5.48 -8.28
N PRO A 350 -16.74 -4.52 -7.80
CA PRO A 350 -16.70 -4.08 -6.42
C PRO A 350 -17.08 -5.17 -5.41
N VAL A 351 -16.36 -5.30 -4.29
CA VAL A 351 -16.71 -6.28 -3.24
C VAL A 351 -18.05 -6.02 -2.54
N ASN A 352 -18.56 -4.79 -2.64
CA ASN A 352 -19.83 -4.38 -2.05
C ASN A 352 -20.93 -4.13 -3.09
N SER A 353 -20.74 -4.53 -4.35
CA SER A 353 -21.87 -4.64 -5.26
C SER A 353 -22.75 -5.78 -4.78
N ARG A 354 -23.87 -5.46 -4.12
CA ARG A 354 -24.91 -6.45 -3.84
C ARG A 354 -25.39 -6.99 -5.19
N GLU A 355 -25.36 -8.30 -5.39
CA GLU A 355 -26.30 -8.91 -6.34
C GLU A 355 -27.69 -8.49 -5.84
N ASN A 356 -28.34 -7.60 -6.59
CA ASN A 356 -29.74 -7.27 -6.39
C ASN A 356 -30.61 -8.35 -7.02
#